data_AF-A0A497E1T1-F1
#
_entry.id   AF-A0A497E1T1-F1
#
_cell.length_a   1.000
_cell.length_b   1.000
_cell.length_c   1.000
_cell.angle_alpha   90.00
_cell.angle_beta   90.00
_cell.angle_gamma   90.00
#
_symmetry.space_group_name_H-M   'P 1'
#
loop_
_entity.id
_entity.type
_entity.pdbx_description
1 polymer ?
#
loop_
_entity_poly.entity_id
_entity_poly.type
_entity_poly.pdbx_seq_one_letter_code
_entity_poly.pdbx_strand_id
1 'polypeptide(L)' 'MGFFQIAKRHKALVGLLILLIIVIIILAQNRDYVQIKILFWSFSAQKVLFILGLMVFGYLVGKLIEFAVKK' A
#
# COMPACT_ATOMS: atom_id res chain seq x y z
N MET A 1 -6.45 -1.46 28.18
CA MET A 1 -5.26 -0.57 28.24
C MET A 1 -4.04 -1.08 27.44
N GLY A 2 -3.90 -2.37 27.10
CA GLY A 2 -2.71 -2.88 26.40
C GLY A 2 -2.56 -2.50 24.92
N PHE A 3 -3.68 -2.37 24.17
CA PHE A 3 -3.63 -2.10 22.73
C PHE A 3 -2.97 -0.75 22.38
N PHE A 4 -3.28 0.30 23.14
CA PHE A 4 -2.69 1.62 22.97
C PHE A 4 -1.18 1.64 23.31
N GLN A 5 -0.75 0.84 24.28
CA GLN A 5 0.66 0.73 24.67
C GLN A 5 1.48 -0.02 23.60
N ILE A 6 0.94 -1.11 23.04
CA ILE A 6 1.53 -1.86 21.93
C ILE A 6 1.61 -0.97 20.68
N ALA A 7 0.55 -0.22 20.37
CA ALA A 7 0.54 0.73 19.26
C ALA A 7 1.58 1.84 19.43
N LYS A 8 1.83 2.31 20.65
CA LYS A 8 2.85 3.33 20.93
C LYS A 8 4.28 2.80 20.82
N ARG A 9 4.50 1.51 21.11
CA ARG A 9 5.81 0.84 21.05
C ARG A 9 6.16 0.35 19.65
N HIS A 10 5.16 -0.09 18.89
CA HIS A 10 5.32 -0.65 17.54
C HIS A 10 4.56 0.17 16.49
N LYS A 11 4.70 1.50 16.55
CA LYS A 11 3.99 2.46 15.69
C LYS A 11 4.13 2.13 14.19
N ALA A 12 5.31 1.68 13.77
CA ALA A 12 5.57 1.28 12.39
C ALA A 12 4.79 0.03 11.98
N LEU A 13 4.76 -1.01 12.83
CA LEU A 13 3.99 -2.23 12.57
C LEU A 13 2.49 -1.95 12.56
N VAL A 14 1.98 -1.14 13.49
CA VAL A 14 0.57 -0.75 13.52
C VAL A 14 0.20 0.09 12.30
N GLY A 15 1.06 1.03 11.90
CA GLY A 15 0.89 1.79 10.65
C GLY A 15 0.87 0.90 9.40
N LEU A 16 1.77 -0.07 9.33
CA LEU A 16 1.81 -1.06 8.24
C LEU A 16 0.54 -1.90 8.19
N LEU A 17 0.05 -2.36 9.34
CA LEU A 17 -1.16 -3.17 9.46
C LEU A 17 -2.40 -2.40 9.01
N ILE A 18 -2.52 -1.13 9.43
CA ILE A 18 -3.60 -0.23 9.01
C ILE A 18 -3.54 -0.01 7.49
N LEU A 19 -2.36 0.26 6.94
CA LEU A 19 -2.17 0.46 5.51
C LEU A 19 -2.56 -0.80 4.72
N LEU A 20 -2.17 -1.98 5.20
CA LEU A 20 -2.51 -3.27 4.59
C LEU A 20 -4.04 -3.49 4.56
N ILE A 21 -4.73 -3.18 5.66
CA ILE A 21 -6.19 -3.26 5.74
C ILE A 21 -6.84 -2.32 4.72
N ILE A 22 -6.36 -1.08 4.59
CA ILE A 22 -6.88 -0.11 3.61
C ILE A 22 -6.71 -0.64 2.17
N VAL A 23 -5.54 -1.19 1.84
CA VAL A 23 -5.27 -1.77 0.52
C VAL A 23 -6.22 -2.93 0.23
N ILE A 24 -6.45 -3.82 1.20
CA ILE A 24 -7.38 -4.94 1.06
C ILE A 24 -8.81 -4.44 0.81
N ILE A 25 -9.27 -3.42 1.54
CA ILE A 25 -10.60 -2.84 1.37
C ILE A 25 -10.75 -2.23 -0.03
N ILE A 26 -9.74 -1.49 -0.50
CA ILE A 26 -9.75 -0.91 -1.85
C ILE A 26 -9.86 -2.01 -2.90
N LEU A 27 -9.08 -3.10 -2.79
CA LEU A 27 -9.16 -4.23 -3.72
C LEU A 27 -10.51 -4.97 -3.65
N ALA A 28 -11.10 -5.08 -2.45
CA ALA A 28 -12.39 -5.74 -2.25
C ALA A 28 -13.57 -4.89 -2.75
N GLN A 29 -13.50 -3.56 -2.67
CA GLN A 29 -14.53 -2.65 -3.17
C GLN A 29 -14.40 -2.43 -4.68
N ASN A 30 -13.17 -2.36 -5.20
CA ASN A 30 -12.92 -2.31 -6.63
C ASN A 30 -12.90 -3.75 -7.17
N ARG A 31 -14.06 -4.41 -7.20
CA ARG A 31 -14.25 -5.73 -7.84
C ARG A 31 -14.73 -5.64 -9.27
N ASP A 32 -15.32 -4.51 -9.65
CA ASP A 32 -15.73 -4.24 -11.02
C ASP A 32 -14.50 -3.93 -11.85
N TYR A 33 -14.09 -4.90 -12.68
CA TYR A 33 -12.88 -4.81 -13.50
C TYR A 33 -13.03 -3.69 -14.54
N VAL A 34 -12.59 -2.48 -14.19
CA VAL A 34 -12.38 -1.41 -15.16
C VAL A 34 -11.23 -1.85 -16.07
N GLN A 35 -11.55 -2.25 -17.30
CA GLN A 35 -10.56 -2.62 -18.29
C GLN A 35 -10.10 -1.39 -19.05
N ILE A 36 -8.79 -1.11 -19.00
CA ILE A 36 -8.14 -0.10 -19.83
C ILE A 36 -7.72 -0.81 -21.12
N LYS A 37 -8.31 -0.41 -22.24
CA LYS A 37 -7.91 -0.90 -23.57
C LYS A 37 -6.96 0.10 -24.22
N ILE A 38 -5.75 -0.36 -24.57
CA ILE A 38 -4.76 0.41 -25.34
C ILE A 38 -4.45 -0.40 -26.60
N LEU A 39 -4.88 0.12 -27.76
CA LEU A 39 -4.80 -0.58 -29.04
C LEU A 39 -5.39 -2.00 -28.95
N PHE A 40 -4.56 -3.04 -28.99
CA PHE A 40 -4.94 -4.46 -28.92
C PHE A 40 -4.84 -5.06 -27.51
N TRP A 41 -4.42 -4.29 -26.52
CA TRP A 41 -4.12 -4.75 -25.17
C TRP A 41 -5.23 -4.36 -24.21
N SER A 42 -5.69 -5.30 -23.38
CA SER A 42 -6.62 -5.04 -22.28
C SER A 42 -5.92 -5.25 -20.94
N PHE A 43 -5.82 -4.18 -20.15
CA PHE A 43 -5.25 -4.22 -18.81
C PHE A 43 -6.35 -4.02 -17.77
N SER A 44 -6.24 -4.72 -16.63
CA SER A 44 -7.08 -4.43 -15.47
C SER A 44 -6.56 -3.18 -14.78
N ALA A 45 -7.36 -2.11 -14.71
CA ALA A 45 -7.00 -0.87 -14.04
C ALA A 45 -6.59 -1.10 -12.58
N GLN A 46 -7.31 -1.99 -11.87
CA GLN A 46 -6.98 -2.38 -10.50
C GLN A 46 -5.58 -2.97 -10.39
N LYS A 47 -5.20 -3.89 -11.29
CA LYS A 47 -3.87 -4.50 -11.28
C LYS A 47 -2.79 -3.46 -11.58
N VAL A 48 -3.03 -2.57 -12.53
CA VAL A 48 -2.10 -1.49 -12.89
C VAL A 48 -1.91 -0.52 -11.72
N LEU A 49 -3.00 -0.04 -11.12
CA LEU A 49 -2.96 0.86 -9.97
C LEU A 49 -2.31 0.20 -8.75
N PHE A 50 -2.56 -1.09 -8.52
CA PHE A 50 -1.94 -1.85 -7.44
C PHE A 50 -0.41 -1.96 -7.62
N ILE A 51 0.06 -2.29 -8.83
CA ILE A 51 1.50 -2.35 -9.14
C ILE A 51 2.14 -0.97 -8.95
N LEU A 52 1.55 0.08 -9.52
CA LEU A 52 2.05 1.44 -9.38
C LEU A 52 2.09 1.88 -7.91
N GLY A 53 1.04 1.58 -7.15
CA GLY A 53 0.96 1.85 -5.72
C GLY A 53 2.06 1.15 -4.93
N LEU A 54 2.33 -0.13 -5.19
CA LEU A 54 3.41 -0.87 -4.56
C LEU A 54 4.79 -0.30 -4.89
N MET A 55 5.02 0.12 -6.14
CA MET A 55 6.29 0.74 -6.54
C MET A 55 6.54 2.05 -5.79
N VAL A 56 5.54 2.92 -5.74
CA VAL A 56 5.64 4.19 -4.99
C VAL A 56 5.81 3.93 -3.51
N PHE A 57 5.05 2.99 -2.93
CA PHE A 57 5.16 2.62 -1.53
C PHE A 57 6.56 2.08 -1.18
N GLY A 58 7.08 1.15 -1.97
CA GLY A 58 8.43 0.60 -1.77
C GLY A 58 9.51 1.68 -1.84
N TYR A 59 9.39 2.61 -2.79
CA TYR A 59 10.29 3.76 -2.89
C TYR A 59 10.24 4.64 -1.64
N LEU A 60 9.04 5.00 -1.17
CA LEU A 60 8.85 5.81 0.03
C LEU A 60 9.41 5.14 1.28
N VAL A 61 9.17 3.83 1.44
CA VAL A 61 9.75 3.05 2.54
C VAL A 61 11.27 3.06 2.48
N GLY A 62 11.86 2.82 1.31
CA GLY A 62 13.31 2.90 1.12
C GLY A 62 13.87 4.27 1.49
N LYS A 63 13.21 5.35 1.08
CA LYS A 63 13.58 6.72 1.45
C LYS A 63 13.48 6.98 2.95
N LEU A 64 12.42 6.52 3.62
CA LEU A 64 12.28 6.66 5.07
C LEU A 64 13.38 5.92 5.82
N ILE A 65 13.76 4.72 5.37
CA ILE A 65 14.89 3.98 5.93
C ILE A 65 16.20 4.74 5.72
N GLU A 66 16.44 5.27 4.52
CA GLU A 66 17.63 6.08 4.24
C GLU A 66 17.76 7.27 5.21
N PHE A 67 16.67 8.02 5.43
CA PHE A 67 16.65 9.13 6.38
C PHE A 67 16.84 8.69 7.84
N ALA A 68 16.30 7.52 8.22
CA ALA A 68 16.45 7.00 9.57
C ALA A 68 17.86 6.48 9.85
N VAL A 69 18.55 5.93 8.85
CA VAL A 69 19.91 5.37 8.96
C VAL A 69 20.99 6.45 8.85
N LYS A 70 20.75 7.54 8.11
CA LYS A 70 21.68 8.68 8.02
C LYS A 70 21.71 9.58 9.27
N LYS A 71 20.90 9.29 10.29
CA LYS A 71 20.82 10.05 11.54
C LYS A 71 21.49 9.27 12.66
#